data_AF-A0A526Z1Q7-F1
#
_entry.id   AF-A0A526Z1Q7-F1
#
_cell.length_a   1.000
_cell.length_b   1.000
_cell.length_c   1.000
_cell.angle_alpha   90.00
_cell.angle_beta   90.00
_cell.angle_gamma   90.00
#
_symmetry.space_group_name_H-M   'P 1'
#
loop_
_entity.id
_entity.type
_entity.pdbx_description
1 polymer ?
#
loop_
_entity_poly.entity_id
_entity_poly.type
_entity_poly.pdbx_seq_one_letter_code
_entity_poly.pdbx_strand_id
1 'polypeptide(L)' 'MPGDDDTVLQFPVLIGDIGGTNARFSMVLDATSEPTEPQIVQTANFNTIDAAIQAAVLDCS' A
#
# COMPACT_ATOMS: atom_id res chain seq x y z
N MET A 1 -17.89 28.30 3.59
CA MET A 1 -16.71 27.53 3.17
C MET A 1 -17.11 26.07 3.24
N PRO A 2 -17.11 25.29 2.13
CA PRO A 2 -17.21 23.86 2.30
C PRO A 2 -15.95 23.44 3.04
N GLY A 3 -16.16 22.91 4.25
CA GLY A 3 -15.08 22.39 5.08
C GLY A 3 -14.40 21.26 4.35
N ASP A 4 -13.09 21.19 4.55
CA ASP A 4 -12.20 20.12 4.16
C ASP A 4 -12.95 18.79 4.23
N ASP A 5 -13.18 18.17 3.07
CA ASP A 5 -13.73 16.83 2.95
C ASP A 5 -12.79 15.95 3.79
N ASP A 6 -13.23 15.64 5.02
CA ASP A 6 -12.69 14.62 5.89
C ASP A 6 -12.52 13.41 4.97
N THR A 7 -11.31 13.20 4.46
CA THR A 7 -11.10 12.34 3.29
C THR A 7 -11.38 10.93 3.77
N VAL A 8 -12.64 10.51 3.63
CA VAL A 8 -13.11 9.24 4.18
C VAL A 8 -12.35 8.18 3.41
N LEU A 9 -11.31 7.65 4.04
CA LEU A 9 -10.51 6.59 3.47
C LEU A 9 -11.44 5.39 3.28
N GLN A 10 -11.69 5.05 2.02
CA GLN A 10 -12.48 3.88 1.68
C GLN A 10 -11.58 2.66 1.83
N PHE A 11 -12.03 1.73 2.67
CA PHE A 11 -11.31 0.51 2.92
C PHE A 11 -11.62 -0.57 1.87
N PRO A 12 -10.67 -1.47 1.56
CA PRO A 12 -9.32 -1.54 2.14
C PRO A 12 -8.37 -0.47 1.61
N VAL A 13 -7.49 0.04 2.49
CA VAL A 13 -6.47 1.04 2.17
C VAL A 13 -5.12 0.36 2.00
N LEU A 14 -4.40 0.68 0.93
CA LEU A 14 -3.01 0.25 0.74
C LEU A 14 -2.05 1.36 1.18
N ILE A 15 -1.19 1.04 2.14
CA ILE A 15 -0.11 1.91 2.60
C ILE A 15 1.18 1.46 1.90
N GLY A 16 1.83 2.38 1.21
CA GLY A 16 3.11 2.16 0.55
C GLY A 16 4.20 3.09 1.07
N ASP A 17 5.28 2.52 1.60
CA ASP A 17 6.53 3.23 1.89
C ASP A 17 7.54 2.92 0.78
N ILE A 18 7.75 3.87 -0.12
CA ILE A 18 8.58 3.68 -1.33
C ILE A 18 9.93 4.37 -1.14
N GLY A 19 10.96 3.56 -0.94
CA GLY A 19 12.36 3.99 -0.99
C GLY A 19 12.98 3.83 -2.38
N GLY A 20 14.23 4.27 -2.54
CA GLY A 20 14.94 4.19 -3.82
C GLY A 20 15.30 2.77 -4.28
N THR A 21 15.42 1.82 -3.35
CA THR A 21 15.79 0.42 -3.66
C THR A 21 14.72 -0.59 -3.27
N ASN A 22 13.91 -0.27 -2.25
CA ASN A 22 12.90 -1.15 -1.71
C ASN A 22 11.61 -0.36 -1.47
N ALA A 23 10.49 -1.02 -1.67
CA ALA A 23 9.18 -0.55 -1.25
C ALA A 23 8.59 -1.54 -0.23
N ARG A 24 7.75 -1.02 0.67
CA ARG A 24 7.02 -1.80 1.65
C ARG A 24 5.55 -1.52 1.52
N PHE A 25 4.75 -2.57 1.42
CA PHE A 25 3.30 -2.46 1.25
C PHE A 25 2.58 -3.16 2.39
N SER A 26 1.65 -2.45 3.03
CA SER A 26 0.74 -3.00 4.05
C SER A 26 -0.69 -2.63 3.69
N MET A 27 -1.63 -3.53 3.94
CA MET A 27 -3.05 -3.24 3.78
C MET A 27 -3.70 -2.98 5.14
N VAL A 28 -4.61 -2.02 5.17
CA VAL A 28 -5.52 -1.80 6.29
C VAL A 28 -6.91 -2.16 5.81
N LEU A 29 -7.51 -3.19 6.39
CA LEU A 29 -8.77 -3.76 5.91
C LEU A 29 -10.00 -2.95 6.31
N ASP A 30 -9.92 -2.22 7.43
CA ASP A 30 -11.00 -1.41 7.99
C ASP A 30 -10.45 -0.44 9.07
N ALA A 31 -11.26 0.54 9.47
CA ALA A 31 -10.84 1.64 10.36
C ALA A 31 -10.36 1.20 11.75
N THR A 32 -10.68 -0.02 12.16
CA THR A 32 -10.30 -0.61 13.44
C THR A 32 -9.20 -1.66 13.32
N SER A 33 -8.84 -2.06 12.10
CA SER A 33 -7.81 -3.06 11.87
C SER A 33 -6.43 -2.45 11.88
N GLU A 34 -5.47 -3.17 12.45
CA GLU A 34 -4.06 -2.84 12.32
C GLU A 34 -3.58 -3.15 10.88
N PRO A 35 -2.56 -2.42 10.38
CA PRO A 35 -1.96 -2.74 9.09
C PRO A 35 -1.42 -4.16 9.07
N THR A 36 -1.62 -4.88 7.96
CA THR A 36 -1.01 -6.19 7.75
C THR A 36 0.51 -6.11 7.76
N GLU A 37 1.15 -7.26 8.00
CA GLU A 37 2.61 -7.41 7.95
C GLU A 37 3.17 -6.80 6.64
N PRO A 38 4.12 -5.86 6.72
CA PRO A 38 4.61 -5.15 5.55
C PRO A 38 5.33 -6.09 4.59
N GLN A 39 4.83 -6.17 3.36
CA GLN A 39 5.44 -6.92 2.28
C GLN A 39 6.55 -6.07 1.65
N ILE A 40 7.80 -6.53 1.82
CA ILE A 40 8.98 -5.85 1.30
C ILE A 40 9.26 -6.33 -0.11
N VAL A 41 9.37 -5.40 -1.05
CA VAL A 41 9.68 -5.69 -2.45
C VAL A 41 10.83 -4.81 -2.94
N GLN A 42 11.77 -5.40 -3.67
CA GLN A 42 12.86 -4.65 -4.29
C GLN A 42 12.35 -3.94 -5.54
N THR A 43 12.22 -2.61 -5.48
CA THR A 43 11.70 -1.80 -6.61
C THR A 43 12.58 -1.91 -7.85
N ALA A 44 13.87 -2.17 -7.68
CA ALA A 44 14.82 -2.40 -8.78
C ALA A 44 14.45 -3.61 -9.66
N ASN A 45 13.68 -4.57 -9.14
CA ASN A 45 13.28 -5.77 -9.88
C ASN A 45 12.03 -5.55 -10.74
N PHE A 46 11.39 -4.37 -10.66
CA PHE A 46 10.15 -4.07 -11.36
C PHE A 46 10.32 -2.83 -12.23
N ASN A 47 9.77 -2.88 -13.44
CA ASN A 47 9.75 -1.73 -14.34
C ASN A 47 8.85 -0.59 -13.83
N THR A 48 7.87 -0.92 -13.00
CA THR A 48 6.85 0.01 -12.49
C THR A 48 6.44 -0.35 -11.06
N ILE A 49 5.93 0.64 -10.32
CA ILE A 49 5.46 0.43 -8.95
C ILE A 49 4.18 -0.41 -8.93
N ASP A 50 3.31 -0.27 -9.92
CA ASP A 50 2.13 -1.13 -10.08
C ASP A 50 2.50 -2.62 -10.16
N ALA A 51 3.54 -2.97 -10.92
CA ALA A 51 4.03 -4.35 -10.97
C ALA A 51 4.59 -4.83 -9.61
N ALA A 52 5.27 -3.95 -8.88
CA ALA A 52 5.77 -4.25 -7.54
C ALA A 52 4.63 -4.47 -6.53
N ILE A 53 3.58 -3.64 -6.57
CA ILE A 53 2.37 -3.79 -5.74
C ILE A 53 1.67 -5.09 -6.10
N GLN A 54 1.53 -5.40 -7.39
CA GLN A 54 0.87 -6.62 -7.84
C GLN A 54 1.59 -7.86 -7.32
N ALA A 55 2.92 -7.91 -7.42
CA ALA A 55 3.70 -9.03 -6.87
C ALA A 55 3.65 -9.10 -5.34
N ALA A 56 3.71 -7.96 -4.64
CA ALA A 56 3.78 -7.93 -3.19
C ALA A 56 2.42 -8.14 -2.49
N VAL A 57 1.32 -7.75 -3.13
CA VAL A 57 -0.01 -7.67 -2.50
C VAL A 57 -1.01 -8.60 -3.17
N LEU A 58 -1.07 -8.61 -4.50
CA LEU A 58 -2.11 -9.35 -5.27
C LEU A 58 -1.70 -10.79 -5.59
N ASP A 59 -0.41 -11.06 -5.81
CA ASP A 59 0.10 -12.40 -6.15
C ASP A 59 0.45 -13.24 -4.91
N CYS A 60 0.61 -12.58 -3.76
CA CYS A 60 0.92 -13.21 -2.48
C CYS A 60 -0.33 -13.59 -1.66
N SER A 61 -1.54 -13.27 -2.14
CA SER A 61 -2.83 -13.50 -1.47
C SER A 61 -3.61 -14.71 -2.00
#